data_AF-A0A0R3KIU0-F1
#
_entry.id   AF-A0A0R3KIU0-F1
#
_cell.length_a   1.000
_cell.length_b   1.000
_cell.length_c   1.000
_cell.angle_alpha   90.00
_cell.angle_beta   90.00
_cell.angle_gamma   90.00
#
_symmetry.space_group_name_H-M   'P 1'
#
loop_
_entity.id
_entity.type
_entity.pdbx_description
1 polymer ?
#
loop_
_entity_poly.entity_id
_entity_poly.type
_entity_poly.pdbx_seq_one_letter_code
_entity_poly.pdbx_strand_id
1 'polypeptide(L)'
;MNRRNITIFGAALGLAAVAASPATAQSSFRNYRCADGSQFMVGFFQYDKRAHLQLDGKALTLPKRWALSGSRYQAKGVTLRVTKAGVTTLKHAKRKTTTCEQT
;
A
#
# COMPACT_ATOMS: atom_id res chain seq x y z
N MET A 1 34.11 -33.27 -60.96
CA MET A 1 33.23 -32.22 -60.44
C MET A 1 32.04 -32.89 -59.80
N ASN A 2 31.87 -32.84 -58.47
CA ASN A 2 30.57 -33.17 -57.88
C ASN A 2 30.31 -32.31 -56.64
N ARG A 3 29.15 -31.67 -56.65
CA ARG A 3 28.83 -30.45 -55.89
C ARG A 3 28.54 -30.77 -54.42
N ARG A 4 29.16 -29.97 -53.53
CA ARG A 4 28.88 -29.91 -52.09
C ARG A 4 27.50 -29.28 -51.88
N ASN A 5 26.55 -30.03 -51.32
CA ASN A 5 25.34 -29.45 -50.73
C ASN A 5 25.54 -29.34 -49.22
N ILE A 6 25.99 -28.17 -48.76
CA ILE A 6 26.03 -27.82 -47.34
C ILE A 6 24.65 -27.26 -47.01
N THR A 7 23.80 -28.09 -46.42
CA THR A 7 22.50 -27.71 -45.90
C THR A 7 22.71 -26.89 -44.62
N ILE A 8 22.65 -25.56 -44.74
CA ILE A 8 22.62 -24.64 -43.60
C ILE A 8 21.21 -24.68 -43.01
N PHE A 9 20.99 -25.51 -42.00
CA PHE A 9 19.78 -25.41 -41.17
C PHE A 9 19.96 -24.26 -40.19
N GLY A 10 19.25 -23.17 -40.47
CA GLY A 10 19.26 -21.94 -39.68
C GLY A 10 18.87 -22.20 -38.23
N ALA A 11 19.71 -21.72 -37.31
CA ALA A 11 19.40 -21.67 -35.89
C ALA A 11 18.21 -20.72 -35.67
N ALA A 12 17.04 -21.28 -35.38
CA ALA A 12 15.88 -20.52 -34.94
C ALA A 12 16.18 -19.93 -33.55
N LEU A 13 16.39 -18.62 -33.49
CA LEU A 13 16.50 -17.84 -32.26
C LEU A 13 15.16 -17.89 -31.51
N GLY A 14 15.10 -18.70 -30.46
CA GLY A 14 13.97 -18.70 -29.51
C GLY A 14 13.95 -17.39 -28.73
N LEU A 15 12.99 -16.52 -29.03
CA LEU A 15 12.65 -15.37 -28.20
C LEU A 15 11.99 -15.87 -26.91
N ALA A 16 12.79 -16.03 -25.85
CA ALA A 16 12.27 -16.25 -24.51
C ALA A 16 11.57 -14.95 -24.05
N ALA A 17 10.24 -14.91 -24.19
CA ALA A 17 9.43 -13.87 -23.60
C ALA A 17 9.51 -14.01 -22.07
N VAL A 18 10.34 -13.19 -21.44
CA VAL A 18 10.36 -13.04 -19.98
C VAL A 18 9.01 -12.44 -19.59
N ALA A 19 8.09 -13.29 -19.14
CA ALA A 19 6.84 -12.86 -18.53
C ALA A 19 7.21 -12.13 -17.23
N ALA A 20 7.32 -10.80 -17.30
CA ALA A 20 7.43 -9.95 -16.13
C ALA A 20 6.16 -10.14 -15.30
N SER A 21 6.22 -11.00 -14.29
CA SER A 21 5.13 -11.16 -13.33
C SER A 21 4.98 -9.83 -12.59
N PRO A 22 3.80 -9.19 -12.57
CA PRO A 22 3.63 -7.99 -11.76
C PRO A 22 3.90 -8.39 -10.30
N ALA A 23 4.91 -7.79 -9.69
CA ALA A 23 5.12 -7.93 -8.26
C ALA A 23 3.86 -7.38 -7.57
N THR A 24 3.00 -8.27 -7.10
CA THR A 24 1.77 -7.93 -6.39
C THR A 24 2.13 -7.45 -4.99
N ALA A 25 2.60 -6.21 -4.90
CA ALA A 25 2.50 -5.45 -3.67
C ALA A 25 1.00 -5.17 -3.45
N GLN A 26 0.28 -6.15 -2.88
CA GLN A 26 -1.14 -6.03 -2.61
C GLN A 26 -1.35 -4.93 -1.56
N SER A 27 -1.68 -3.74 -2.05
CA SER A 27 -1.96 -2.54 -1.29
C SER A 27 -3.46 -2.45 -1.03
N SER A 28 -3.87 -2.48 0.24
CA SER A 28 -5.23 -2.19 0.65
C SER A 28 -5.35 -0.70 0.91
N PHE A 29 -5.94 0.02 -0.04
CA PHE A 29 -6.33 1.42 0.15
C PHE A 29 -7.74 1.48 0.71
N ARG A 30 -7.94 2.33 1.71
CA ARG A 30 -9.22 2.56 2.35
C ARG A 30 -9.44 4.05 2.52
N ASN A 31 -10.63 4.51 2.16
CA ASN A 31 -11.05 5.88 2.39
C ASN A 31 -11.83 5.97 3.70
N TYR A 32 -11.56 7.02 4.45
CA TYR A 32 -12.21 7.27 5.72
C TYR A 32 -12.77 8.68 5.74
N ARG A 33 -13.96 8.81 6.31
CA ARG A 33 -14.61 10.08 6.64
C ARG A 33 -14.78 10.17 8.14
N CYS A 34 -14.27 11.23 8.73
CA CYS A 34 -14.36 11.47 10.16
C CYS A 34 -15.56 12.34 10.51
N ALA A 35 -16.02 12.23 11.77
CA ALA A 35 -17.12 13.01 12.30
C ALA A 35 -16.89 14.54 12.29
N ASP A 36 -15.63 14.99 12.20
CA ASP A 36 -15.28 16.40 12.05
C ASP A 36 -15.32 16.88 10.59
N GLY A 37 -15.79 16.04 9.66
CA GLY A 37 -15.85 16.32 8.23
C GLY A 37 -14.51 16.10 7.51
N SER A 38 -13.43 15.78 8.23
CA SER A 38 -12.15 15.47 7.59
C SER A 38 -12.23 14.14 6.83
N GLN A 39 -11.54 14.07 5.69
CA GLN A 39 -11.44 12.87 4.88
C GLN A 39 -9.97 12.51 4.68
N PHE A 40 -9.66 11.23 4.74
CA PHE A 40 -8.33 10.75 4.49
C PHE A 40 -8.35 9.38 3.83
N MET A 41 -7.29 9.10 3.09
CA MET A 41 -7.05 7.81 2.46
C MET A 41 -5.87 7.14 3.15
N VAL A 42 -5.98 5.86 3.46
CA VAL A 42 -4.88 5.09 4.07
C VAL A 42 -4.59 3.84 3.25
N GLY A 43 -3.32 3.67 2.91
CA GLY A 43 -2.76 2.47 2.30
C GLY A 43 -2.08 1.59 3.34
N PHE A 44 -2.53 0.34 3.46
CA PHE A 44 -1.84 -0.73 4.16
C PHE A 44 -1.19 -1.66 3.13
N PHE A 45 0.09 -1.96 3.31
CA PHE A 45 0.83 -2.86 2.43
C PHE A 45 1.19 -4.13 3.20
N GLN A 46 1.15 -5.29 2.53
CA GLN A 46 1.42 -6.57 3.19
C GLN A 46 2.80 -6.64 3.85
N TYR A 47 3.81 -6.07 3.19
CA TYR A 47 5.21 -6.12 3.63
C TYR A 47 5.66 -4.87 4.40
N ASP A 48 4.81 -3.83 4.46
CA ASP A 48 5.10 -2.61 5.21
C ASP A 48 4.13 -2.49 6.39
N LYS A 49 4.68 -2.55 7.61
CA LYS A 49 3.89 -2.34 8.83
C LYS A 49 3.50 -0.87 9.03
N ARG A 50 3.89 0.03 8.13
CA ARG A 50 3.53 1.45 8.16
C ARG A 50 2.20 1.67 7.44
N ALA A 51 1.42 2.60 7.97
CA ALA A 51 0.22 3.10 7.33
C ALA A 51 0.58 4.36 6.53
N HIS A 52 0.32 4.34 5.23
CA HIS A 52 0.54 5.50 4.37
C HIS A 52 -0.76 6.27 4.25
N LEU A 53 -0.86 7.38 4.97
CA LEU A 53 -2.07 8.18 5.11
C LEU A 53 -1.94 9.47 4.31
N GLN A 54 -2.93 9.79 3.50
CA GLN A 54 -3.05 11.09 2.84
C GLN A 54 -4.20 11.85 3.49
N LEU A 55 -3.86 12.90 4.25
CA LEU A 55 -4.80 13.76 4.97
C LEU A 55 -4.68 15.19 4.43
N ASP A 56 -5.79 15.78 3.99
CA ASP A 56 -5.83 17.15 3.46
C ASP A 56 -4.77 17.43 2.36
N GLY A 57 -4.51 16.44 1.50
CA GLY A 57 -3.48 16.49 0.46
C GLY A 57 -2.04 16.25 0.94
N LYS A 58 -1.80 16.11 2.25
CA LYS A 58 -0.47 15.80 2.82
C LYS A 58 -0.29 14.29 2.96
N ALA A 59 0.75 13.77 2.32
CA ALA A 59 1.19 12.39 2.51
C ALA A 59 1.97 12.25 3.83
N LEU A 60 1.52 11.32 4.67
CA LEU A 60 2.07 11.01 5.98
C LEU A 60 2.28 9.51 6.08
N THR A 61 3.51 9.09 6.33
CA THR A 61 3.81 7.69 6.66
C THR A 61 3.80 7.52 8.17
N LEU A 62 2.80 6.81 8.69
CA LEU A 62 2.66 6.54 10.11
C LEU A 62 3.21 5.14 10.41
N PRO A 63 4.34 5.02 11.13
CA PRO A 63 4.81 3.73 11.60
C PRO A 63 3.85 3.16 12.65
N LYS A 64 3.66 1.84 12.62
CA LYS A 64 2.95 1.13 13.67
C LYS A 64 3.69 1.29 14.99
N ARG A 65 2.94 1.69 16.01
CA ARG A 65 3.35 1.77 17.40
C ARG A 65 2.72 0.64 18.17
N TRP A 66 3.35 0.28 19.28
CA TRP A 66 2.78 -0.70 20.20
C TRP A 66 1.45 -0.19 20.75
N ALA A 67 0.48 -1.09 20.85
CA ALA A 67 -0.84 -0.84 21.38
C ALA A 67 -1.30 -2.09 22.13
N LEU A 68 -1.91 -1.87 23.30
CA LEU A 68 -2.52 -2.94 24.09
C LEU A 68 -3.63 -3.67 23.33
N SER A 69 -4.36 -2.95 22.46
CA SER A 69 -5.42 -3.50 21.63
C SER A 69 -5.48 -2.82 20.26
N GLY A 70 -5.80 -3.62 19.24
CA GLY A 70 -5.88 -3.16 17.85
C GLY A 70 -4.53 -2.78 17.27
N SER A 71 -4.53 -1.81 16.35
CA SER A 71 -3.32 -1.24 15.76
C SER A 71 -3.29 0.26 16.00
N ARG A 72 -2.14 0.79 16.45
CA ARG A 72 -1.89 2.22 16.61
C ARG A 72 -0.79 2.62 15.64
N TYR A 73 -0.98 3.71 14.92
CA TYR A 73 0.00 4.29 14.01
C TYR A 73 0.18 5.75 14.41
N GLN A 74 1.42 6.24 14.50
CA GLN A 74 1.68 7.61 14.96
C GLN A 74 2.92 8.21 14.32
N ALA A 75 2.75 9.36 13.67
CA ALA A 75 3.83 10.21 13.14
C ALA A 75 3.40 11.67 13.07
N LYS A 76 4.37 12.60 13.20
CA LYS A 76 4.19 14.04 12.92
C LYS A 76 2.95 14.68 13.59
N GLY A 77 2.63 14.26 14.82
CA GLY A 77 1.46 14.75 15.56
C GLY A 77 0.12 14.15 15.15
N VAL A 78 0.09 13.24 14.17
CA VAL A 78 -1.09 12.46 13.79
C VAL A 78 -1.06 11.10 14.45
N THR A 79 -2.17 10.70 15.05
CA THR A 79 -2.37 9.35 15.59
C THR A 79 -3.58 8.71 14.95
N LEU A 80 -3.38 7.57 14.30
CA LEU A 80 -4.43 6.72 13.77
C LEU A 80 -4.52 5.47 14.65
N ARG A 81 -5.72 5.15 15.15
CA ARG A 81 -5.98 3.91 15.89
C ARG A 81 -7.11 3.15 15.23
N VAL A 82 -6.86 1.86 14.99
CA VAL A 82 -7.85 0.91 14.47
C VAL A 82 -8.06 -0.13 15.54
N THR A 83 -9.26 -0.18 16.11
CA THR A 83 -9.62 -1.17 17.13
C THR A 83 -9.88 -2.54 16.49
N LYS A 84 -9.92 -3.60 17.30
CA LYS A 84 -10.29 -4.96 16.80
C LYS A 84 -11.71 -5.01 16.24
N ALA A 85 -12.61 -4.13 16.70
CA ALA A 85 -13.98 -4.00 16.21
C ALA A 85 -14.08 -3.23 14.88
N GLY A 86 -12.97 -2.82 14.27
CA GLY A 86 -12.96 -2.03 13.04
C GLY A 86 -13.20 -0.53 13.23
N VAL A 87 -13.51 -0.08 14.45
CA VAL A 87 -13.65 1.35 14.75
C VAL A 87 -12.31 2.04 14.56
N THR A 88 -12.30 3.07 13.72
CA THR A 88 -11.12 3.85 13.37
C THR A 88 -11.22 5.21 14.02
N THR A 89 -10.16 5.66 14.69
CA THR A 89 -10.09 6.98 15.32
C THR A 89 -8.86 7.72 14.85
N LEU A 90 -9.02 9.00 14.55
CA LEU A 90 -7.97 9.89 14.09
C LEU A 90 -7.79 11.03 15.09
N LYS A 91 -6.54 11.30 15.46
CA LYS A 91 -6.17 12.52 16.18
C LYS A 91 -5.20 13.31 15.31
N HIS A 92 -5.61 14.51 14.91
CA HIS A 92 -4.80 15.41 14.11
C HIS A 92 -4.21 16.53 14.99
N ALA A 93 -2.92 16.45 15.29
CA ALA A 93 -2.17 17.46 16.04
C ALA A 93 -2.83 17.84 17.39
N LYS A 94 -3.20 19.12 17.55
CA LYS A 94 -3.86 19.65 18.75
C LYS A 94 -5.39 19.46 18.75
N ARG A 95 -5.98 18.88 17.70
CA ARG A 95 -7.43 18.61 17.65
C ARG A 95 -7.81 17.45 18.57
N LYS A 96 -9.09 17.43 18.95
CA LYS A 96 -9.69 16.29 19.66
C LYS A 96 -9.63 15.05 18.76
N THR A 97 -9.58 13.87 19.39
CA THR A 97 -9.69 12.61 18.67
C THR A 97 -11.10 12.48 18.09
N THR A 98 -11.20 12.15 16.82
CA THR A 98 -12.47 11.98 16.09
C THR A 98 -12.61 10.53 15.65
N THR A 99 -13.86 10.06 15.63
CA THR A 99 -14.19 8.74 15.07
C THR A 99 -14.33 8.88 13.57
N CYS A 100 -13.83 7.88 12.84
CA CYS A 100 -13.85 7.86 11.39
C CYS A 100 -14.42 6.54 10.89
N GLU A 101 -15.23 6.65 9.86
CA GLU A 101 -15.95 5.55 9.23
C GLU A 101 -15.37 5.32 7.84
N GLN A 102 -15.27 4.04 7.45
CA GLN A 102 -14.83 3.70 6.10
C GLN A 102 -15.96 4.05 5.13
N THR A 103 -15.64 4.82 4.10
CA THR A 103 -16.58 5.20 3.01
C THR A 103 -16.38 4.31 1.80
#